data_AF-A0A534Q697-F1
#
_entry.id   AF-A0A534Q697-F1
#
_cell.length_a   1.000
_cell.length_b   1.000
_cell.length_c   1.000
_cell.angle_alpha   90.00
_cell.angle_beta   90.00
_cell.angle_gamma   90.00
#
_symmetry.space_group_name_H-M   'P 1'
#
loop_
_entity.id
_entity.type
_entity.pdbx_description
1 polymer ?
#
loop_
_entity_poly.entity_id
_entity_poly.type
_entity_poly.pdbx_seq_one_letter_code
_entity_poly.pdbx_strand_id
1 'polypeptide(L)'
;MIAALLLLAIPADLRLSLHAGEHHIEKIDWRAESVETEGPLRAELLPSGNELLLEPSAKGVGRAFVFTRREVRVVEAFIDTPLPPPPGKPACASVANAACYAQFRAAPQPRMVFELEGLQAEAKAAQEELAKAGLPNLEVAISPWGVKLKGAKSDAEKRRALKAIWPAILGPLRLDD
;
A
#
# COMPACT_ATOMS: atom_id res chain seq x y z
N MET A 1 -17.45 -35.35 24.70
CA MET A 1 -17.14 -34.04 24.08
C MET A 1 -15.68 -34.06 23.67
N ILE A 2 -15.39 -34.37 22.41
CA ILE A 2 -14.05 -34.19 21.87
C ILE A 2 -14.03 -32.76 21.33
N ALA A 3 -13.30 -31.87 22.02
CA ALA A 3 -12.96 -30.57 21.47
C ALA A 3 -12.12 -30.84 20.23
N ALA A 4 -12.76 -30.78 19.05
CA ALA A 4 -12.06 -30.82 17.78
C ALA A 4 -11.27 -29.51 17.67
N LEU A 5 -10.01 -29.55 18.12
CA LEU A 5 -9.02 -28.61 17.62
C LEU A 5 -8.89 -28.88 16.12
N LEU A 6 -9.65 -28.14 15.33
CA LEU A 6 -9.32 -27.87 13.94
C LEU A 6 -8.03 -27.04 13.93
N LEU A 7 -6.91 -27.70 14.21
CA LEU A 7 -5.62 -27.35 13.62
C LEU A 7 -5.69 -27.81 12.16
N LEU A 8 -6.57 -27.18 11.38
CA LEU A 8 -6.34 -27.08 9.95
C LEU A 8 -5.05 -26.29 9.87
N ALA A 9 -3.96 -27.02 9.64
CA ALA A 9 -2.68 -26.45 9.29
C ALA A 9 -2.96 -25.40 8.23
N ILE A 10 -2.88 -24.14 8.63
CA ILE A 10 -2.88 -23.06 7.66
C ILE A 10 -1.67 -23.38 6.79
N PRO A 11 -1.86 -23.59 5.48
CA PRO A 11 -0.79 -24.07 4.63
C PRO A 11 0.43 -23.17 4.84
N ALA A 12 1.63 -23.76 4.93
CA ALA A 12 2.89 -23.04 5.09
C ALA A 12 3.24 -22.17 3.86
N ASP A 13 2.26 -21.96 2.99
CA ASP A 13 2.43 -21.73 1.57
C ASP A 13 2.64 -20.26 1.25
N LEU A 14 2.62 -19.37 2.24
CA LEU A 14 2.85 -17.94 2.03
C LEU A 14 3.53 -17.28 3.22
N ARG A 15 4.84 -17.56 3.30
CA ARG A 15 5.77 -16.74 4.06
C ARG A 15 6.41 -15.73 3.11
N LEU A 16 6.09 -14.46 3.32
CA LEU A 16 6.70 -13.35 2.60
C LEU A 16 7.81 -12.72 3.45
N SER A 17 8.91 -12.37 2.81
CA SER A 17 9.93 -11.51 3.41
C SER A 17 9.69 -10.09 2.89
N LEU A 18 9.51 -9.15 3.81
CA LEU A 18 9.36 -7.73 3.49
C LEU A 18 10.58 -6.98 4.00
N HIS A 19 11.26 -6.26 3.12
CA HIS A 19 12.31 -5.34 3.52
C HIS A 19 11.68 -3.99 3.93
N ALA A 20 12.37 -3.22 4.78
CA ALA A 20 11.79 -2.00 5.37
C ALA A 20 11.26 -1.02 4.30
N GLY A 21 10.04 -0.55 4.50
CA GLY A 21 9.37 0.37 3.58
C GLY A 21 8.86 -0.26 2.28
N GLU A 22 9.07 -1.57 2.08
CA GLU A 22 8.56 -2.27 0.92
C GLU A 22 7.14 -2.77 1.19
N HIS A 23 6.17 -2.11 0.55
CA HIS A 23 4.81 -2.61 0.44
C HIS A 23 4.78 -3.75 -0.57
N HIS A 24 4.07 -4.82 -0.24
CA HIS A 24 3.88 -5.96 -1.13
C HIS A 24 2.41 -6.12 -1.47
N ILE A 25 2.13 -6.34 -2.75
CA ILE A 25 0.78 -6.71 -3.21
C ILE A 25 0.83 -8.19 -3.54
N GLU A 26 0.11 -8.96 -2.76
CA GLU A 26 -0.03 -10.39 -2.95
C GLU A 26 -1.32 -10.70 -3.71
N LYS A 27 -1.22 -11.57 -4.71
CA LYS A 27 -2.41 -12.09 -5.39
C LYS A 27 -2.94 -13.27 -4.60
N ILE A 28 -4.22 -13.22 -4.27
CA ILE A 28 -4.94 -14.35 -3.68
C ILE A 28 -5.72 -15.06 -4.77
N ASP A 29 -5.75 -16.39 -4.72
CA ASP A 29 -6.32 -17.22 -5.80
C ASP A 29 -7.86 -17.15 -5.88
N TRP A 30 -8.50 -16.37 -5.00
CA TRP A 30 -9.94 -16.27 -4.87
C TRP A 30 -10.38 -14.91 -4.31
N ARG A 31 -11.70 -14.70 -4.29
CA ARG A 31 -12.30 -13.48 -3.76
C ARG A 31 -12.45 -13.53 -2.24
N ALA A 32 -11.60 -12.79 -1.54
CA ALA A 32 -11.68 -12.59 -0.10
C ALA A 32 -12.80 -11.61 0.27
N GLU A 33 -13.34 -11.80 1.47
CA GLU A 33 -14.43 -10.99 2.02
C GLU A 33 -13.93 -10.01 3.09
N SER A 34 -12.92 -10.42 3.87
CA SER A 34 -12.30 -9.56 4.89
C SER A 34 -10.86 -9.96 5.17
N VAL A 35 -10.15 -9.06 5.86
CA VAL A 35 -8.80 -9.29 6.36
C VAL A 35 -8.69 -8.79 7.79
N GLU A 36 -8.03 -9.56 8.65
CA GLU A 36 -7.59 -9.13 9.98
C GLU A 36 -6.06 -9.18 10.07
N THR A 37 -5.48 -8.40 10.97
CA THR A 37 -4.02 -8.33 11.13
C THR A 37 -3.57 -8.50 12.58
N GLU A 38 -2.44 -9.16 12.75
CA GLU A 38 -1.74 -9.32 14.02
C GLU A 38 -0.27 -8.89 13.88
N GLY A 39 0.25 -8.23 14.91
CA GLY A 39 1.66 -7.84 14.97
C GLY A 39 1.96 -6.58 14.14
N PRO A 40 3.23 -6.39 13.75
CA PRO A 40 3.71 -5.14 13.15
C PRO A 40 3.45 -5.06 11.63
N LEU A 41 2.23 -5.39 11.20
CA LEU A 41 1.81 -5.43 9.81
C LEU A 41 0.38 -4.88 9.68
N ARG A 42 0.18 -3.96 8.74
CA ARG A 42 -1.14 -3.60 8.24
C ARG A 42 -1.41 -4.36 6.94
N ALA A 43 -2.63 -4.80 6.75
CA ALA A 43 -3.07 -5.47 5.54
C ALA A 43 -4.46 -4.98 5.14
N GLU A 44 -4.68 -4.84 3.83
CA GLU A 44 -5.93 -4.31 3.28
C GLU A 44 -6.28 -5.03 1.98
N LEU A 45 -7.55 -5.42 1.82
CA LEU A 45 -8.04 -5.97 0.56
C LEU A 45 -8.21 -4.85 -0.47
N LEU A 46 -7.65 -5.06 -1.67
CA LEU A 46 -7.90 -4.16 -2.79
C LEU A 46 -9.36 -4.29 -3.28
N PRO A 47 -9.91 -3.29 -3.99
CA PRO A 47 -11.33 -3.28 -4.40
C PRO A 47 -11.80 -4.52 -5.18
N SER A 48 -10.89 -5.19 -5.89
CA SER A 48 -11.18 -6.43 -6.61
C SER A 48 -11.54 -7.59 -5.67
N GLY A 49 -11.11 -7.54 -4.41
CA GLY A 49 -11.20 -8.61 -3.43
C GLY A 49 -10.28 -9.78 -3.72
N ASN A 50 -9.42 -9.70 -4.74
CA ASN A 50 -8.51 -10.79 -5.16
C ASN A 50 -7.03 -10.44 -4.97
N GLU A 51 -6.74 -9.29 -4.37
CA GLU A 51 -5.39 -8.81 -4.10
C GLU A 51 -5.34 -8.22 -2.69
N LEU A 52 -4.22 -8.44 -2.00
CA LEU A 52 -3.97 -8.01 -0.64
C LEU A 52 -2.75 -7.07 -0.62
N LEU A 53 -2.93 -5.86 -0.10
CA LEU A 53 -1.84 -4.93 0.19
C LEU A 53 -1.29 -5.21 1.59
N LEU A 54 0.03 -5.36 1.70
CA LEU A 54 0.77 -5.62 2.94
C LEU A 54 1.73 -4.46 3.22
N GLU A 55 1.60 -3.84 4.39
CA GLU A 55 2.40 -2.68 4.80
C GLU A 55 3.05 -2.93 6.18
N PRO A 56 4.39 -2.99 6.28
CA PRO A 56 5.06 -3.18 7.57
C PRO A 56 4.97 -1.92 8.43
N SER A 57 4.73 -2.07 9.73
CA SER A 57 4.61 -0.95 10.69
C SER A 57 5.68 -0.93 11.80
N ALA A 58 6.33 -2.08 12.07
CA ALA A 58 7.53 -2.17 12.90
C ALA A 58 8.36 -3.42 12.54
N LYS A 59 9.53 -3.59 13.16
CA LYS A 59 10.32 -4.83 13.05
C LYS A 59 9.60 -5.99 13.76
N GLY A 60 9.59 -7.16 13.15
CA GLY A 60 9.05 -8.38 13.76
C GLY A 60 8.37 -9.31 12.78
N VAL A 61 7.52 -10.19 13.32
CA VAL A 61 6.67 -11.09 12.52
C VAL A 61 5.25 -10.59 12.61
N GLY A 62 4.69 -10.19 11.47
CA GLY A 62 3.28 -9.82 11.34
C GLY A 62 2.50 -10.87 10.56
N ARG A 63 1.19 -10.93 10.80
CA ARG A 63 0.28 -11.88 10.13
C ARG A 63 -0.92 -11.16 9.57
N ALA A 64 -1.32 -11.53 8.37
CA ALA A 64 -2.60 -11.16 7.79
C ALA A 64 -3.46 -12.42 7.66
N PHE A 65 -4.64 -12.38 8.26
CA PHE A 65 -5.65 -13.43 8.18
C PHE A 65 -6.66 -13.04 7.12
N VAL A 66 -6.66 -13.74 6.00
CA VAL A 66 -7.53 -13.50 4.84
C VAL A 66 -8.71 -14.46 4.92
N PHE A 67 -9.91 -13.91 5.01
CA PHE A 67 -11.13 -14.69 5.20
C PHE A 67 -11.94 -14.77 3.91
N THR A 68 -12.51 -15.94 3.69
CA THR A 68 -13.59 -16.19 2.73
C THR A 68 -14.78 -16.80 3.47
N ARG A 69 -15.84 -17.11 2.72
CA ARG A 69 -16.99 -17.86 3.24
C ARG A 69 -16.66 -19.24 3.80
N ARG A 70 -15.56 -19.88 3.39
CA ARG A 70 -15.29 -21.30 3.66
C ARG A 70 -13.94 -21.59 4.27
N GLU A 71 -13.00 -20.65 4.19
CA GLU A 71 -11.63 -20.87 4.58
C GLU A 71 -10.98 -19.59 5.10
N VAL A 72 -9.90 -19.79 5.85
CA VAL A 72 -9.00 -18.73 6.33
C VAL A 72 -7.60 -19.07 5.84
N ARG A 73 -6.96 -18.14 5.15
CA ARG A 73 -5.53 -18.18 4.84
C ARG A 73 -4.78 -17.24 5.75
N VAL A 74 -3.56 -17.61 6.13
CA VAL A 74 -2.64 -16.73 6.85
C VAL A 74 -1.43 -16.47 6.00
N VAL A 75 -1.14 -15.19 5.83
CA VAL A 75 0.08 -14.70 5.23
C VAL A 75 0.98 -14.25 6.38
N GLU A 76 2.15 -14.86 6.51
CA GLU A 76 3.16 -14.46 7.49
C GLU A 76 4.20 -13.57 6.82
N ALA A 77 4.44 -12.38 7.38
CA ALA A 77 5.45 -11.45 6.91
C ALA A 77 6.61 -11.35 7.92
N PHE A 78 7.83 -11.61 7.46
CA PHE A 78 9.05 -11.38 8.21
C PHE A 78 9.63 -10.01 7.88
N ILE A 79 9.69 -9.12 8.88
CA ILE A 79 10.20 -7.76 8.75
C ILE A 79 11.53 -7.71 9.52
N ASP A 80 12.63 -7.81 8.78
CA ASP A 80 13.99 -7.96 9.32
C ASP A 80 14.61 -6.63 9.77
N THR A 81 14.17 -5.55 9.14
CA THR A 81 14.77 -4.22 9.24
C THR A 81 13.88 -3.30 10.08
N PRO A 82 14.44 -2.61 11.09
CA PRO A 82 13.68 -1.61 11.84
C PRO A 82 13.24 -0.47 10.93
N LEU A 83 11.95 -0.16 10.97
CA LEU A 83 11.39 1.00 10.28
C LEU A 83 11.90 2.29 10.95
N PRO A 84 12.16 3.36 10.17
CA PRO A 84 12.48 4.65 10.74
C PRO A 84 11.33 5.11 11.67
N PRO A 85 11.63 5.86 12.74
CA PRO A 85 10.59 6.38 13.62
C PRO A 85 9.58 7.19 12.80
N PRO A 86 8.28 7.16 13.17
CA PRO A 86 7.28 7.95 12.47
C PRO A 86 7.73 9.41 12.51
N PRO A 87 7.85 10.07 11.37
CA PRO A 87 8.23 11.47 11.35
C PRO A 87 7.20 12.30 12.12
N GLY A 88 7.69 13.41 12.69
CA GLY A 88 6.88 14.31 13.49
C GLY A 88 5.64 14.78 12.74
N LYS A 89 4.59 15.15 13.50
CA LYS A 89 3.37 15.69 12.89
C LYS A 89 3.71 16.90 12.01
N PRO A 90 3.17 16.99 10.78
CA PRO A 90 3.29 18.18 9.95
C PRO A 90 2.82 19.41 10.72
N ALA A 91 3.49 20.54 10.52
CA ALA A 91 3.06 21.82 11.06
C ALA A 91 1.88 22.40 10.26
N CYS A 92 1.74 21.98 8.99
CA CYS A 92 0.63 22.39 8.14
C CYS A 92 -0.68 21.70 8.52
N ALA A 93 -1.79 22.44 8.48
CA ALA A 93 -3.14 21.91 8.69
C ALA A 93 -3.71 21.19 7.44
N SER A 94 -3.22 21.53 6.25
CA SER A 94 -3.62 20.98 4.94
C SER A 94 -2.42 20.84 4.01
N VAL A 95 -2.56 20.04 2.95
CA VAL A 95 -1.61 19.95 1.84
C VAL A 95 -1.88 21.12 0.88
N ALA A 96 -1.55 22.33 1.33
CA ALA A 96 -1.84 23.56 0.60
C ALA A 96 -0.88 23.84 -0.55
N ASN A 97 0.39 23.43 -0.40
CA ASN A 97 1.48 23.75 -1.33
C ASN A 97 2.61 22.71 -1.26
N ALA A 98 3.66 22.89 -2.06
CA ALA A 98 4.80 21.98 -2.13
C ALA A 98 5.56 21.82 -0.79
N ALA A 99 5.64 22.86 0.03
CA ALA A 99 6.31 22.79 1.33
C ALA A 99 5.51 21.95 2.34
N CYS A 100 4.20 22.15 2.38
CA CYS A 100 3.30 21.32 3.20
C CYS A 100 3.26 19.87 2.69
N TYR A 101 3.21 19.67 1.37
CA TYR A 101 3.30 18.36 0.75
C TYR A 101 4.55 17.58 1.22
N ALA A 102 5.73 18.22 1.25
CA ALA A 102 6.94 17.57 1.75
C ALA A 102 6.84 17.14 3.22
N GLN A 103 6.18 17.92 4.07
CA GLN A 103 5.94 17.56 5.47
C GLN A 103 4.97 16.38 5.61
N PHE A 104 3.88 16.37 4.85
CA PHE A 104 2.93 15.26 4.83
C PHE A 104 3.52 14.00 4.17
N ARG A 105 4.45 14.13 3.22
CA ARG A 105 5.19 13.00 2.62
C ARG A 105 6.14 12.35 3.60
N ALA A 106 6.76 13.15 4.47
CA ALA A 106 7.44 12.59 5.61
C ALA A 106 6.41 11.86 6.49
N ALA A 107 5.37 12.55 6.98
CA ALA A 107 4.41 12.00 7.95
C ALA A 107 2.95 11.96 7.41
N PRO A 108 2.57 10.91 6.65
CA PRO A 108 1.22 10.78 6.11
C PRO A 108 0.17 10.71 7.21
N GLN A 109 -0.97 11.37 7.02
CA GLN A 109 -2.07 11.35 7.98
C GLN A 109 -3.34 10.75 7.35
N PRO A 110 -4.16 10.03 8.14
CA PRO A 110 -5.38 9.37 7.62
C PRO A 110 -6.46 10.34 7.13
N ARG A 111 -6.39 11.63 7.47
CA ARG A 111 -7.35 12.66 7.07
C ARG A 111 -6.62 13.91 6.60
N MET A 112 -6.19 13.91 5.34
CA MET A 112 -5.55 15.06 4.71
C MET A 112 -6.55 15.83 3.85
N VAL A 113 -6.45 17.16 3.90
CA VAL A 113 -7.17 18.08 3.01
C VAL A 113 -6.18 18.56 1.96
N PHE A 114 -6.50 18.36 0.69
CA PHE A 114 -5.66 18.80 -0.44
C PHE A 114 -6.22 20.07 -1.05
N GLU A 115 -5.33 21.02 -1.32
CA GLU A 115 -5.62 22.15 -2.19
C GLU A 115 -4.97 21.93 -3.56
N LEU A 116 -5.33 22.75 -4.55
CA LEU A 116 -4.92 22.56 -5.94
C LEU A 116 -3.39 22.46 -6.11
N GLU A 117 -2.64 23.36 -5.47
CA GLU A 117 -1.18 23.36 -5.54
C GLU A 117 -0.55 22.17 -4.83
N GLY A 118 -1.20 21.65 -3.78
CA GLY A 118 -0.80 20.40 -3.11
C GLY A 118 -0.93 19.18 -4.02
N LEU A 119 -2.03 19.09 -4.78
CA LEU A 119 -2.22 18.02 -5.78
C LEU A 119 -1.20 18.11 -6.91
N GLN A 120 -0.84 19.32 -7.34
CA GLN A 120 0.21 19.52 -8.34
C GLN A 120 1.59 19.11 -7.82
N ALA A 121 1.89 19.40 -6.55
CA ALA A 121 3.13 18.96 -5.91
C ALA A 121 3.21 17.42 -5.82
N GLU A 122 2.11 16.77 -5.48
CA GLU A 122 2.02 15.30 -5.48
C GLU A 122 2.21 14.72 -6.89
N ALA A 123 1.54 15.30 -7.90
CA ALA A 123 1.65 14.85 -9.29
C ALA A 123 3.10 14.97 -9.80
N LYS A 124 3.77 16.07 -9.48
CA LYS A 124 5.17 16.29 -9.83
C LYS A 124 6.08 15.25 -9.17
N ALA A 125 5.89 14.99 -7.88
CA ALA A 125 6.68 13.99 -7.16
C ALA A 125 6.45 12.57 -7.73
N ALA A 126 5.21 12.21 -8.04
CA ALA A 126 4.89 10.95 -8.70
C ALA A 126 5.54 10.83 -10.08
N GLN A 127 5.55 11.91 -10.87
CA GLN A 127 6.22 11.93 -12.18
C GLN A 127 7.74 11.73 -12.05
N GLU A 128 8.36 12.31 -11.02
CA GLU A 128 9.79 12.11 -10.72
C GLU A 128 10.09 10.65 -10.34
N GLU A 129 9.22 10.00 -9.56
CA GLU A 129 9.39 8.58 -9.23
C GLU A 129 9.24 7.66 -10.46
N LEU A 130 8.33 7.97 -11.40
CA LEU A 130 8.25 7.24 -12.69
C LEU A 130 9.55 7.35 -13.48
N ALA A 131 10.13 8.55 -13.56
CA ALA A 131 11.39 8.78 -14.25
C ALA A 131 12.54 7.98 -13.62
N LYS A 132 12.65 7.98 -12.28
CA LYS A 132 13.64 7.18 -11.54
C LYS A 132 13.47 5.67 -11.76
N ALA A 133 12.22 5.21 -11.90
CA ALA A 133 11.91 3.80 -12.15
C ALA A 133 12.14 3.34 -13.61
N GLY A 134 12.65 4.24 -14.47
CA GLY A 134 12.88 3.96 -15.89
C GLY A 134 11.59 3.95 -16.73
N LEU A 135 10.55 4.64 -16.27
CA LEU A 135 9.25 4.76 -16.94
C LEU A 135 8.94 6.22 -17.34
N PRO A 136 9.87 6.97 -17.96
CA PRO A 136 9.69 8.40 -18.23
C PRO A 136 8.59 8.70 -19.26
N ASN A 137 8.17 7.69 -20.04
CA ASN A 137 7.14 7.83 -21.08
C ASN A 137 5.71 7.71 -20.53
N LEU A 138 5.55 7.41 -19.25
CA LEU A 138 4.26 7.35 -18.59
C LEU A 138 3.95 8.71 -17.96
N GLU A 139 2.71 9.15 -18.11
CA GLU A 139 2.22 10.36 -17.45
C GLU A 139 1.31 9.99 -16.28
N VAL A 140 1.52 10.65 -15.14
CA VAL A 140 0.65 10.53 -13.96
C VAL A 140 -0.22 11.77 -13.80
N ALA A 141 -1.52 11.56 -13.60
CA ALA A 141 -2.47 12.59 -13.23
C ALA A 141 -3.09 12.24 -11.88
N ILE A 142 -3.01 13.18 -10.93
CA ILE A 142 -3.52 13.01 -9.57
C ILE A 142 -4.74 13.90 -9.38
N SER A 143 -5.77 13.33 -8.75
CA SER A 143 -6.98 14.03 -8.38
C SER A 143 -7.41 13.61 -6.99
N PRO A 144 -8.33 14.35 -6.33
CA PRO A 144 -8.91 13.94 -5.06
C PRO A 144 -9.59 12.57 -5.09
N TRP A 145 -9.95 12.09 -6.29
CA TRP A 145 -10.66 10.83 -6.48
C TRP A 145 -9.75 9.65 -6.77
N GLY A 146 -8.49 9.88 -7.16
CA GLY A 146 -7.59 8.82 -7.53
C GLY A 146 -6.44 9.23 -8.42
N VAL A 147 -5.65 8.24 -8.81
CA VAL A 147 -4.48 8.36 -9.69
C VAL A 147 -4.77 7.74 -11.05
N LYS A 148 -4.55 8.51 -12.12
CA LYS A 148 -4.65 8.05 -13.51
C LYS A 148 -3.27 7.99 -14.14
N LEU A 149 -2.97 6.87 -14.79
CA LEU A 149 -1.76 6.66 -15.58
C LEU A 149 -2.11 6.65 -17.06
N LYS A 150 -1.35 7.40 -17.87
CA LYS A 150 -1.43 7.36 -19.32
C LYS A 150 -0.14 6.79 -19.92
N GLY A 151 -0.29 6.11 -21.05
CA GLY A 151 0.83 5.58 -21.83
C GLY A 151 1.23 4.13 -21.50
N ALA A 152 0.66 3.52 -20.46
CA ALA A 152 0.91 2.12 -20.13
C ALA A 152 0.26 1.21 -21.18
N LYS A 153 1.06 0.30 -21.77
CA LYS A 153 0.66 -0.60 -22.85
C LYS A 153 0.19 -1.97 -22.36
N SER A 154 0.40 -2.27 -21.09
CA SER A 154 0.02 -3.54 -20.47
C SER A 154 -0.31 -3.37 -18.99
N ASP A 155 -1.09 -4.31 -18.43
CA ASP A 155 -1.41 -4.33 -17.00
C ASP A 155 -0.16 -4.51 -16.12
N ALA A 156 0.83 -5.26 -16.61
CA ALA A 156 2.11 -5.42 -15.92
C ALA A 156 2.87 -4.08 -15.82
N GLU A 157 2.84 -3.28 -16.89
CA GLU A 157 3.44 -1.94 -16.90
C GLU A 157 2.64 -0.96 -16.01
N LYS A 158 1.30 -1.00 -16.04
CA LYS A 158 0.43 -0.23 -15.13
C LYS A 158 0.77 -0.55 -13.68
N ARG A 159 0.87 -1.84 -13.32
CA ARG A 159 1.24 -2.29 -11.96
C ARG A 159 2.64 -1.82 -11.54
N ARG A 160 3.62 -1.93 -12.44
CA ARG A 160 5.00 -1.46 -12.18
C ARG A 160 5.04 0.04 -11.94
N ALA A 161 4.30 0.81 -12.75
CA ALA A 161 4.20 2.26 -12.62
C ALA A 161 3.53 2.66 -11.30
N LEU A 162 2.43 1.99 -10.93
CA LEU A 162 1.75 2.22 -9.65
C LEU A 162 2.66 1.94 -8.45
N LYS A 163 3.41 0.83 -8.49
CA LYS A 163 4.40 0.50 -7.44
C LYS A 163 5.50 1.57 -7.35
N ALA A 164 5.92 2.13 -8.48
CA ALA A 164 6.95 3.16 -8.52
C ALA A 164 6.49 4.48 -7.88
N ILE A 165 5.25 4.92 -8.14
CA ILE A 165 4.76 6.21 -7.65
C ILE A 165 4.22 6.18 -6.23
N TRP A 166 3.92 4.99 -5.69
CA TRP A 166 3.34 4.84 -4.35
C TRP A 166 4.05 5.66 -3.25
N PRO A 167 5.40 5.71 -3.17
CA PRO A 167 6.10 6.53 -2.17
C PRO A 167 5.89 8.05 -2.32
N ALA A 168 5.23 8.51 -3.38
CA ALA A 168 4.88 9.90 -3.60
C ALA A 168 3.40 10.20 -3.31
N ILE A 169 2.51 9.20 -3.25
CA ILE A 169 1.07 9.42 -3.07
C ILE A 169 0.74 9.47 -1.58
N LEU A 170 0.14 10.58 -1.12
CA LEU A 170 -0.19 10.74 0.29
C LEU A 170 -1.55 10.12 0.64
N GLY A 171 -2.48 10.06 -0.30
CA GLY A 171 -3.79 9.45 -0.09
C GLY A 171 -3.81 7.93 -0.29
N PRO A 172 -4.85 7.21 0.18
CA PRO A 172 -5.10 5.85 -0.28
C PRO A 172 -5.20 5.89 -1.81
N LEU A 173 -4.43 5.03 -2.50
CA LEU A 173 -4.54 4.84 -3.95
C LEU A 173 -5.96 4.36 -4.25
N ARG A 174 -6.87 5.29 -4.52
CA ARG A 174 -8.06 5.00 -5.28
C ARG A 174 -7.59 4.84 -6.72
N LEU A 175 -7.31 3.59 -7.06
CA LEU A 175 -7.17 3.17 -8.44
C LEU A 175 -8.58 3.21 -9.02
N ASP A 176 -8.96 4.36 -9.57
CA ASP A 176 -10.12 4.38 -10.46
C ASP A 176 -9.77 3.51 -11.68
N ASP A 177 -10.66 2.56 -11.98
CA ASP A 177 -10.52 1.50 -13.00
C ASP A 177 -9.94 1.99 -14.34
#